data_AF-D6TW21-F1
#
_entry.id   AF-D6TW21-F1
#
_cell.length_a   1.000
_cell.length_b   1.000
_cell.length_c   1.000
_cell.angle_alpha   90.00
_cell.angle_beta   90.00
_cell.angle_gamma   90.00
#
_symmetry.space_group_name_H-M   'P 1'
#
loop_
_entity.id
_entity.type
_entity.pdbx_description
1 polymer ?
#
loop_
_entity_poly.entity_id
_entity_poly.type
_entity_poly.pdbx_seq_one_letter_code
_entity_poly.pdbx_strand_id
1 'polypeptide(L)'
;MTVHLSLHENVWEYIGHNLQIELLFLLGAVTFDVGTLFLLIFNGVTGSIFATAIALHYGVGFLLRGLLPHGVPETLAWLFIATCSFFMGSRLRAYFFQRKEESTTAKEQAGKGVHNSAAIYIFLLFMATLLILLVGFLEAYVSPHLI
;
A
#
# COMPACT_ATOMS: atom_id res chain seq x y z
N MET A 1 7.90 -8.00 -33.63
CA MET A 1 8.28 -6.68 -33.05
C MET A 1 7.07 -5.95 -32.44
N THR A 2 5.90 -6.58 -32.30
CA THR A 2 4.67 -5.98 -31.75
C THR A 2 4.40 -6.36 -30.29
N VAL A 3 4.80 -7.56 -29.84
CA VAL A 3 4.63 -8.04 -28.45
C VAL A 3 5.44 -7.22 -27.43
N HIS A 4 6.57 -6.67 -27.85
CA HIS A 4 7.45 -5.90 -26.95
C HIS A 4 6.95 -4.48 -26.68
N LEU A 5 6.18 -3.89 -27.61
CA LEU A 5 5.55 -2.57 -27.43
C LEU A 5 4.31 -2.66 -26.52
N SER A 6 3.50 -3.71 -26.67
CA SER A 6 2.31 -3.92 -25.82
C SER A 6 2.67 -4.19 -24.35
N LEU A 7 3.78 -4.89 -24.08
CA LEU A 7 4.27 -5.11 -22.72
C LEU A 7 4.64 -3.79 -22.03
N HIS A 8 5.28 -2.86 -22.75
CA HIS A 8 5.74 -1.61 -22.17
C HIS A 8 4.58 -0.68 -21.82
N GLU A 9 3.56 -0.58 -22.67
CA GLU A 9 2.35 0.22 -22.37
C GLU A 9 1.59 -0.33 -21.15
N ASN A 10 1.42 -1.66 -21.08
CA ASN A 10 0.73 -2.30 -19.96
C ASN A 10 1.44 -2.09 -18.61
N VAL A 11 2.78 -2.14 -18.55
CA VAL A 11 3.53 -1.96 -17.29
C VAL A 11 3.24 -0.60 -16.64
N TRP A 12 3.24 0.47 -17.43
CA TRP A 12 3.03 1.81 -16.90
C TRP A 12 1.59 2.03 -16.42
N GLU A 13 0.62 1.35 -17.04
CA GLU A 13 -0.77 1.36 -16.59
C GLU A 13 -0.92 0.68 -15.21
N TYR A 14 -0.36 -0.53 -15.04
CA TYR A 14 -0.39 -1.24 -13.75
C TYR A 14 0.35 -0.48 -12.66
N ILE A 15 1.55 0.04 -12.96
CA ILE A 15 2.31 0.89 -12.02
C ILE A 15 1.49 2.14 -11.65
N GLY A 16 0.90 2.81 -12.64
CA GLY A 16 0.10 4.01 -12.43
C GLY A 16 -1.10 3.75 -11.53
N HIS A 17 -1.82 2.66 -11.76
CA HIS A 17 -2.94 2.22 -10.92
C HIS A 17 -2.49 1.95 -9.47
N ASN A 18 -1.42 1.19 -9.28
CA ASN A 18 -0.97 0.81 -7.94
C ASN A 18 -0.42 2.02 -7.17
N LEU A 19 0.26 2.95 -7.87
CA LEU A 19 0.71 4.22 -7.28
C LEU A 19 -0.48 5.13 -6.89
N GLN A 20 -1.57 5.15 -7.66
CA GLN A 20 -2.78 5.87 -7.27
C GLN A 20 -3.38 5.31 -5.98
N ILE A 21 -3.40 3.99 -5.82
CA ILE A 21 -3.83 3.35 -4.57
C ILE A 21 -2.91 3.77 -3.41
N GLU A 22 -1.58 3.73 -3.60
CA GLU A 22 -0.61 4.19 -2.59
C GLU A 22 -0.87 5.65 -2.14
N LEU A 23 -1.14 6.54 -3.09
CA LEU A 23 -1.48 7.94 -2.81
C LEU A 23 -2.81 8.07 -2.04
N LEU A 24 -3.83 7.27 -2.40
CA LEU A 24 -5.11 7.24 -1.69
C LEU A 24 -4.94 6.79 -0.23
N PHE A 25 -4.06 5.81 0.02
CA PHE A 25 -3.72 5.38 1.38
C PHE A 25 -3.15 6.54 2.20
N LEU A 26 -2.20 7.29 1.65
CA LEU A 26 -1.61 8.47 2.29
C LEU A 26 -2.63 9.60 2.52
N LEU A 27 -3.49 9.86 1.52
CA LEU A 27 -4.57 10.85 1.66
C LEU A 27 -5.57 10.46 2.75
N GLY A 28 -5.71 9.16 3.04
CA GLY A 28 -6.50 8.67 4.17
C GLY A 28 -6.09 9.26 5.52
N ALA A 29 -4.82 9.65 5.70
CA ALA A 29 -4.35 10.34 6.92
C ALA A 29 -5.10 11.65 7.19
N VAL A 30 -5.52 12.38 6.14
CA VAL A 30 -6.28 13.64 6.26
C VAL A 30 -7.64 13.41 6.93
N THR A 31 -8.21 12.23 6.76
CA THR A 31 -9.47 11.81 7.41
C THR A 31 -9.25 11.18 8.78
N PHE A 32 -8.14 11.51 9.45
CA PHE A 32 -7.71 10.87 10.69
C PHE A 32 -7.66 9.34 10.57
N ASP A 33 -7.18 8.85 9.43
CA ASP A 33 -6.98 7.44 9.08
C ASP A 33 -8.23 6.61 8.80
N VAL A 34 -9.42 7.22 8.83
CA VAL A 34 -10.67 6.51 8.49
C VAL A 34 -10.63 6.03 7.03
N GLY A 35 -10.16 6.87 6.11
CA GLY A 35 -9.99 6.51 4.71
C GLY A 35 -8.98 5.38 4.50
N THR A 36 -7.85 5.41 5.21
CA THR A 36 -6.83 4.36 5.17
C THR A 36 -7.38 3.02 5.66
N LEU A 37 -8.12 3.03 6.78
CA LEU A 37 -8.77 1.84 7.32
C LEU A 37 -9.83 1.29 6.34
N PHE A 38 -10.64 2.18 5.76
CA PHE A 38 -11.61 1.80 4.75
C PHE A 38 -10.94 1.15 3.54
N LEU A 39 -9.84 1.72 3.03
CA LEU A 39 -9.09 1.17 1.90
C LEU A 39 -8.49 -0.20 2.22
N LEU A 40 -7.94 -0.43 3.42
CA LEU A 40 -7.47 -1.76 3.83
C LEU A 40 -8.60 -2.79 3.80
N ILE A 41 -9.74 -2.46 4.39
CA ILE A 41 -10.89 -3.35 4.47
C ILE A 41 -11.43 -3.61 3.07
N PHE A 42 -11.64 -2.56 2.28
CA PHE A 42 -12.18 -2.64 0.93
C PHE A 42 -11.30 -3.49 0.03
N ASN A 43 -9.99 -3.24 0.00
CA ASN A 43 -9.06 -4.03 -0.81
C ASN A 43 -8.93 -5.47 -0.30
N GLY A 44 -8.88 -5.68 1.02
CA GLY A 44 -8.82 -7.02 1.61
C GLY A 44 -10.06 -7.86 1.30
N VAL A 45 -11.25 -7.29 1.47
CA VAL A 45 -12.53 -7.95 1.15
C VAL A 45 -12.63 -8.22 -0.34
N THR A 46 -12.41 -7.21 -1.18
CA THR A 46 -12.55 -7.33 -2.63
C THR A 46 -11.56 -8.34 -3.21
N GLY A 47 -10.30 -8.28 -2.78
CA GLY A 47 -9.27 -9.25 -3.16
C GLY A 47 -9.63 -10.68 -2.75
N SER A 48 -10.19 -10.87 -1.54
CA SER A 48 -10.64 -12.18 -1.08
C SER A 48 -11.82 -12.75 -1.89
N ILE A 49 -12.76 -11.89 -2.30
CA ILE A 49 -13.91 -12.28 -3.13
C ILE A 49 -13.42 -12.73 -4.50
N PHE A 50 -12.56 -11.94 -5.15
CA PHE A 50 -11.97 -12.31 -6.44
C PHE A 50 -11.13 -13.58 -6.35
N ALA A 51 -10.29 -13.71 -5.31
CA ALA A 51 -9.51 -14.91 -5.08
C ALA A 51 -10.40 -16.16 -4.94
N THR A 52 -11.49 -16.04 -4.19
CA THR A 52 -12.43 -17.14 -4.00
C THR A 52 -13.14 -17.49 -5.31
N ALA A 53 -13.62 -16.50 -6.06
CA ALA A 53 -14.28 -16.71 -7.34
C ALA A 53 -13.34 -17.40 -8.35
N ILE A 54 -12.09 -16.93 -8.48
CA ILE A 54 -11.09 -17.51 -9.36
C ILE A 54 -10.77 -18.96 -8.93
N ALA A 55 -10.61 -19.21 -7.64
CA ALA A 55 -10.34 -20.56 -7.13
C ALA A 55 -11.49 -21.54 -7.40
N LEU A 56 -12.75 -21.07 -7.33
CA LEU A 56 -13.94 -21.88 -7.63
C LEU A 56 -14.07 -22.19 -9.13
N HIS A 57 -13.77 -21.21 -10.00
CA HIS A 57 -13.95 -21.36 -11.45
C HIS A 57 -12.76 -22.01 -12.17
N TYR A 58 -11.53 -21.68 -11.77
CA TYR A 58 -10.30 -22.09 -12.47
C TYR A 58 -9.40 -22.99 -11.61
N GLY A 59 -9.75 -23.22 -10.34
CA GLY A 59 -8.98 -24.01 -9.40
C GLY A 59 -7.88 -23.22 -8.68
N VAL A 60 -7.48 -23.73 -7.51
CA VAL A 60 -6.46 -23.10 -6.64
C VAL A 60 -5.10 -22.97 -7.35
N GLY A 61 -4.75 -23.89 -8.25
CA GLY A 61 -3.49 -23.82 -8.99
C GLY A 61 -3.40 -22.65 -9.98
N PHE A 62 -4.54 -22.12 -10.44
CA PHE A 62 -4.57 -20.90 -11.25
C PHE A 62 -4.39 -19.66 -10.38
N LEU A 63 -5.08 -19.61 -9.23
CA LEU A 63 -4.89 -18.58 -8.21
C LEU A 63 -3.41 -18.45 -7.78
N LEU A 64 -2.75 -19.57 -7.48
CA LEU A 64 -1.37 -19.56 -7.00
C LEU A 64 -0.36 -19.07 -8.05
N ARG A 65 -0.64 -19.29 -9.34
CA ARG A 65 0.25 -18.87 -10.44
C ARG A 65 -0.06 -17.45 -10.91
N GLY A 66 -1.32 -17.04 -10.84
CA GLY A 66 -1.75 -15.73 -11.28
C GLY A 66 -1.67 -14.69 -10.19
N LEU A 67 -2.39 -14.90 -9.08
CA LEU A 67 -2.58 -13.92 -8.02
C LEU A 67 -1.41 -13.85 -7.04
N LEU A 68 -0.89 -15.01 -6.60
CA LEU A 68 0.13 -15.04 -5.55
C LEU A 68 1.41 -14.24 -5.87
N PRO A 69 1.97 -14.28 -7.10
CA PRO A 69 3.20 -13.57 -7.41
C PRO A 69 3.13 -12.07 -7.17
N HIS A 70 1.98 -11.44 -7.41
CA HIS A 70 1.81 -9.98 -7.26
C HIS A 70 0.99 -9.61 -6.02
N GLY A 71 -0.01 -10.39 -5.63
CA GLY A 71 -0.91 -10.08 -4.51
C GLY A 71 -0.21 -10.10 -3.13
N VAL A 72 0.81 -10.95 -2.93
CA VAL A 72 1.61 -10.93 -1.69
C VAL A 72 2.44 -9.65 -1.55
N PRO A 73 3.32 -9.28 -2.51
CA PRO A 73 4.08 -8.05 -2.41
C PRO A 73 3.18 -6.80 -2.39
N GLU A 74 2.06 -6.81 -3.10
CA GLU A 74 1.08 -5.72 -3.08
C GLU A 74 0.45 -5.53 -1.70
N THR A 75 -0.02 -6.62 -1.07
CA THR A 75 -0.60 -6.56 0.28
C THR A 75 0.43 -6.04 1.30
N LEU A 76 1.70 -6.45 1.17
CA LEU A 76 2.78 -5.94 2.03
C LEU A 76 3.01 -4.44 1.81
N ALA A 77 3.00 -3.98 0.56
CA ALA A 77 3.12 -2.57 0.23
C ALA A 77 1.97 -1.76 0.85
N TRP A 78 0.73 -2.25 0.76
CA TRP A 78 -0.44 -1.63 1.38
C TRP A 78 -0.32 -1.55 2.90
N LEU A 79 0.24 -2.57 3.56
CA LEU A 79 0.46 -2.54 5.01
C LEU A 79 1.53 -1.50 5.40
N PHE A 80 2.61 -1.39 4.63
CA PHE A 80 3.66 -0.40 4.88
C PHE A 80 3.14 1.03 4.68
N ILE A 81 2.43 1.30 3.58
CA ILE A 81 1.86 2.63 3.33
C ILE A 81 0.76 2.98 4.34
N ALA A 82 -0.08 2.02 4.73
CA ALA A 82 -1.08 2.22 5.76
C ALA A 82 -0.42 2.57 7.11
N THR A 83 0.68 1.90 7.46
CA THR A 83 1.45 2.22 8.68
C THR A 83 1.97 3.65 8.66
N CYS A 84 2.51 4.11 7.51
CA CYS A 84 2.93 5.49 7.33
C CYS A 84 1.75 6.46 7.45
N SER A 85 0.60 6.13 6.84
CA SER A 85 -0.61 6.93 6.94
C SER A 85 -1.12 7.06 8.38
N PHE A 86 -1.28 5.94 9.10
CA PHE A 86 -1.70 5.94 10.51
C PHE A 86 -0.79 6.80 11.39
N PHE A 87 0.51 6.78 11.12
CA PHE A 87 1.43 7.65 11.81
C PHE A 87 1.19 9.12 11.49
N MET A 88 1.03 9.48 10.21
CA MET A 88 0.70 10.84 9.80
C MET A 88 -0.62 11.31 10.43
N GLY A 89 -1.66 10.50 10.38
CA GLY A 89 -2.96 10.80 11.00
C GLY A 89 -2.87 10.96 12.51
N SER A 90 -2.02 10.17 13.19
CA SER A 90 -1.78 10.33 14.64
C SER A 90 -1.16 11.69 14.99
N ARG A 91 -0.20 12.15 14.18
CA ARG A 91 0.40 13.48 14.34
C ARG A 91 -0.58 14.60 14.02
N LEU A 92 -1.40 14.44 12.98
CA LEU A 92 -2.47 15.38 12.66
C LEU A 92 -3.48 15.47 13.82
N ARG A 93 -3.92 14.34 14.37
CA ARG A 93 -4.79 14.31 15.57
C ARG A 93 -4.14 15.04 16.74
N ALA A 94 -2.88 14.75 17.06
CA ALA A 94 -2.17 15.43 18.14
C ALA A 94 -2.12 16.95 17.91
N TYR A 95 -1.81 17.38 16.68
CA TYR A 95 -1.77 18.79 16.31
C TYR A 95 -3.12 19.50 16.50
N PHE A 96 -4.22 18.89 16.06
CA PHE A 96 -5.56 19.49 16.15
C PHE A 96 -6.20 19.39 17.55
N PHE A 97 -5.98 18.29 18.27
CA PHE A 97 -6.70 17.99 19.51
C PHE A 97 -5.88 18.21 20.80
N GLN A 98 -4.55 18.23 20.77
CA GLN A 98 -3.71 18.31 21.98
C GLN A 98 -3.12 19.71 22.25
N ARG A 99 -3.75 20.79 21.77
CA ARG A 99 -3.27 22.17 22.01
C ARG A 99 -3.37 22.64 23.49
N LYS A 100 -3.65 21.78 24.47
CA LYS A 100 -3.99 22.23 25.84
C LYS A 100 -3.09 21.77 26.99
N GLU A 101 -2.19 20.81 26.84
CA GLU A 101 -1.31 20.42 27.95
C GLU A 101 0.05 19.93 27.44
N GLU A 102 1.07 20.79 27.42
CA GLU A 102 2.44 20.28 27.38
C GLU A 102 3.33 20.99 28.40
N SER A 103 3.49 20.31 29.54
CA SER A 103 4.63 20.38 30.43
C SER A 103 5.93 20.12 29.65
N THR A 104 6.94 20.92 29.93
CA THR A 104 8.25 21.00 29.27
C THR A 104 9.04 19.69 29.28
N THR A 105 8.68 18.72 30.13
CA THR A 105 9.39 17.43 30.29
C THR A 105 8.97 16.37 29.25
N ALA A 106 7.76 16.47 28.68
CA ALA A 106 7.27 15.52 27.67
C ALA A 106 7.86 15.77 26.26
N LYS A 107 8.17 17.03 25.94
CA LYS A 107 8.76 17.44 24.65
C LYS A 107 10.16 16.85 24.41
N GLU A 108 10.96 16.68 25.46
CA GLU A 108 12.35 16.22 25.35
C GLU A 108 12.46 14.71 25.11
N GLN A 109 11.55 13.91 25.69
CA GLN A 109 11.46 12.47 25.40
C GLN A 109 10.82 12.20 24.04
N ALA A 110 9.84 13.01 23.62
CA ALA A 110 9.27 12.94 22.27
C ALA A 110 10.34 13.24 21.19
N GLY A 111 11.21 14.23 21.41
CA GLY A 111 12.23 14.65 20.44
C GLY A 111 13.28 13.58 20.08
N LYS A 112 13.68 12.72 21.03
CA LYS A 112 14.64 11.63 20.79
C LYS A 112 14.01 10.41 20.13
N GLY A 113 12.73 10.12 20.39
CA GLY A 113 11.98 9.07 19.69
C GLY A 113 11.66 9.46 18.24
N VAL A 114 11.29 10.72 18.01
CA VAL A 114 10.86 11.27 16.71
C VAL A 114 11.92 11.14 15.60
N HIS A 115 13.21 11.25 15.94
CA HIS A 115 14.29 11.21 14.96
C HIS A 115 14.53 9.79 14.40
N ASN A 116 14.38 8.75 15.24
CA ASN A 116 14.44 7.36 14.78
C ASN A 116 13.15 6.93 14.09
N SER A 117 11.99 7.46 14.50
CA SER A 117 10.73 7.11 13.85
C SER A 117 10.65 7.65 12.42
N ALA A 118 11.12 8.87 12.16
CA ALA A 118 11.11 9.45 10.80
C ALA A 118 11.89 8.61 9.78
N ALA A 119 13.07 8.11 10.14
CA ALA A 119 13.87 7.24 9.28
C ALA A 119 13.17 5.92 8.96
N ILE A 120 12.50 5.32 9.96
CA ILE A 120 11.70 4.11 9.77
C ILE A 120 10.53 4.36 8.81
N TYR A 121 9.81 5.49 8.94
CA TYR A 121 8.71 5.79 8.02
C TYR A 121 9.17 6.07 6.59
N ILE A 122 10.28 6.79 6.43
CA ILE A 122 10.88 7.01 5.11
C ILE A 122 11.29 5.67 4.49
N PHE A 123 11.88 4.79 5.29
CA PHE A 123 12.23 3.44 4.85
C PHE A 123 11.00 2.61 4.47
N LEU A 124 9.93 2.65 5.27
CA LEU A 124 8.68 1.94 4.97
C LEU A 124 8.00 2.48 3.72
N LEU A 125 7.96 3.81 3.55
CA LEU A 125 7.43 4.45 2.35
C LEU A 125 8.23 4.03 1.12
N PHE A 126 9.56 4.11 1.20
CA PHE A 126 10.45 3.68 0.12
C PHE A 126 10.26 2.20 -0.22
N MET A 127 10.16 1.33 0.79
CA MET A 127 9.90 -0.10 0.58
C MET A 127 8.52 -0.37 -0.01
N ALA A 128 7.48 0.36 0.42
CA ALA A 128 6.14 0.27 -0.16
C ALA A 128 6.17 0.63 -1.64
N THR A 129 6.78 1.77 -2.00
CA THR A 129 6.90 2.19 -3.39
C THR A 129 7.70 1.18 -4.22
N LEU A 130 8.82 0.64 -3.70
CA LEU A 130 9.58 -0.39 -4.41
C LEU A 130 8.76 -1.66 -4.65
N LEU A 131 7.97 -2.09 -3.67
CA LEU A 131 7.08 -3.24 -3.80
C LEU A 131 5.98 -2.97 -4.83
N ILE A 132 5.36 -1.79 -4.83
CA ILE A 132 4.34 -1.37 -5.80
C ILE A 132 4.91 -1.39 -7.24
N LEU A 133 6.13 -0.89 -7.42
CA LEU A 133 6.81 -0.95 -8.71
C LEU A 133 7.04 -2.41 -9.14
N LEU A 134 7.56 -3.25 -8.23
CA LEU A 134 7.76 -4.68 -8.49
C LEU A 134 6.44 -5.37 -8.86
N VAL A 135 5.34 -5.06 -8.17
CA VAL A 135 4.00 -5.60 -8.44
C VAL A 135 3.57 -5.25 -9.87
N GLY A 136 3.70 -3.98 -10.28
CA GLY A 136 3.34 -3.58 -11.65
C GLY A 136 4.15 -4.32 -12.73
N PHE A 137 5.43 -4.60 -12.47
CA PHE A 137 6.24 -5.44 -13.36
C PHE A 137 5.76 -6.90 -13.38
N LEU A 138 5.47 -7.48 -12.21
CA LEU A 138 4.99 -8.87 -12.10
C LEU A 138 3.63 -9.04 -12.77
N GLU A 139 2.72 -8.09 -12.58
CA GLU A 139 1.38 -8.12 -13.16
C GLU A 139 1.43 -8.00 -14.68
N ALA A 140 2.27 -7.12 -15.23
CA ALA A 140 2.47 -7.01 -16.66
C ALA A 140 3.11 -8.26 -17.29
N TYR A 141 3.91 -9.01 -16.54
CA TYR A 141 4.54 -10.25 -17.01
C TYR A 141 3.62 -11.46 -16.88
N VAL A 142 2.87 -11.56 -15.78
CA VAL A 142 2.02 -12.71 -15.47
C VAL A 142 0.68 -12.63 -16.22
N SER A 143 0.06 -11.45 -16.30
CA SER A 143 -1.29 -11.31 -16.89
C SER A 143 -1.41 -11.82 -18.32
N PRO A 144 -0.45 -11.58 -19.25
CA PRO A 144 -0.50 -12.12 -20.60
C PRO A 144 -0.37 -13.65 -20.69
N HIS A 145 0.03 -14.33 -19.62
CA HIS A 145 0.21 -15.80 -19.59
C HIS A 145 -0.96 -16.53 -18.92
N LEU A 146 -1.96 -15.78 -18.44
CA LEU A 146 -3.17 -16.29 -17.81
C LEU A 146 -4.40 -16.29 -18.74
N ILE A 147 -4.28 -15.67 -19.92
CA ILE A 147 -5.34 -15.51 -20.94
C ILE A 147 -5.05 -16.41 -22.14
#